data_AF-D3SGV0-F1
#
_entry.id   AF-D3SGV0-F1
#
_cell.length_a   1.000
_cell.length_b   1.000
_cell.length_c   1.000
_cell.angle_alpha   90.00
_cell.angle_beta   90.00
_cell.angle_gamma   90.00
#
_symmetry.space_group_name_H-M   'P 1'
#
loop_
_entity.id
_entity.type
_entity.pdbx_description
1 polymer ?
#
loop_
_entity_poly.entity_id
_entity_poly.type
_entity_poly.pdbx_seq_one_letter_code
_entity_poly.pdbx_strand_id
1 'polypeptide(L)'
;MVNLILVVAALMIGSVALLAAISYIPAESQARAELVGTLDRQTQAYAEGTHRYLAEIRDPATGAIDLGEERNDLMEDLAPEFVFKMRAPAGGEWSAGIGEHAALGRNAVWICMEPPESESNGALQKAMQDFVSKAPEGAANLGESCGESEHVPGGANLMFWVVPEQSGRPGSDVQAVLPPEEGVAVRFDEERVTRVRYGVHAEIERDVIVGESVGVDVRLMIREAGAEWAEADRWSASLDAERPSMTISGVTDEGDAVSGQTEAPHGVYTLERRGALDALVPPGWEFRWEIEREDDGATVTLTTGQMQRFW
;
A
#
# COMPACT_ATOMS: atom_id res chain seq x y z
N MET A 1 57.08 15.62 47.99
CA MET A 1 56.65 14.25 48.34
C MET A 1 55.14 14.28 48.47
N VAL A 2 54.43 13.86 47.44
CA VAL A 2 52.96 13.80 47.47
C VAL A 2 52.58 12.76 48.52
N ASN A 3 51.82 13.19 49.54
CA ASN A 3 51.44 12.35 50.66
C ASN A 3 50.64 11.16 50.12
N LEU A 4 51.17 9.95 50.26
CA LEU A 4 50.59 8.71 49.72
C LEU A 4 49.13 8.54 50.17
N ILE A 5 48.81 9.02 51.38
CA ILE A 5 47.47 9.01 51.96
C ILE A 5 46.48 9.85 51.13
N LEU A 6 46.91 11.01 50.60
CA LEU A 6 46.06 11.86 49.76
C LEU A 6 45.75 11.21 48.41
N VAL A 7 46.71 10.49 47.83
CA VAL A 7 46.50 9.77 46.56
C VAL A 7 45.52 8.62 46.76
N VAL A 8 45.65 7.85 47.84
CA VAL A 8 44.74 6.75 48.15
C VAL A 8 43.33 7.28 48.46
N ALA A 9 43.20 8.37 49.22
CA ALA A 9 41.90 8.98 49.50
C ALA A 9 41.23 9.51 48.21
N ALA A 10 41.99 10.14 47.31
CA ALA A 10 41.48 10.61 46.03
C ALA A 10 41.02 9.45 45.12
N LEU A 11 41.76 8.34 45.09
CA LEU A 11 41.36 7.13 44.35
C LEU A 11 40.11 6.48 44.95
N MET A 12 39.99 6.43 46.28
CA MET A 12 38.80 5.90 46.96
C MET A 12 37.56 6.76 46.65
N ILE A 13 37.66 8.08 46.77
CA ILE A 13 36.55 9.00 46.43
C ILE A 13 36.21 8.89 44.95
N GLY A 14 37.21 8.84 44.07
CA GLY A 14 37.02 8.65 42.63
C GLY A 14 36.29 7.35 42.33
N SER A 15 36.68 6.24 42.96
CA SER A 15 36.04 4.93 42.77
C SER A 15 34.61 4.87 43.31
N VAL A 16 34.30 5.53 44.42
CA VAL A 16 32.92 5.66 44.94
C VAL A 16 32.07 6.53 44.01
N ALA A 17 32.61 7.63 43.50
CA ALA A 17 31.92 8.47 42.51
C ALA A 17 31.71 7.74 41.18
N LEU A 18 32.65 6.90 40.75
CA LEU A 18 32.54 6.10 39.53
C LEU A 18 31.58 4.92 39.71
N LEU A 19 31.59 4.25 40.86
CA LEU A 19 30.59 3.23 41.21
C LEU A 19 29.20 3.84 41.31
N ALA A 20 29.06 5.00 41.95
CA ALA A 20 27.81 5.76 41.97
C ALA A 20 27.40 6.14 40.54
N ALA A 21 28.30 6.65 39.71
CA ALA A 21 27.98 7.01 38.32
C ALA A 21 27.62 5.80 37.44
N ILE A 22 28.30 4.65 37.57
CA ILE A 22 27.99 3.42 36.81
C ILE A 22 26.66 2.81 37.26
N SER A 23 26.37 2.82 38.57
CA SER A 23 25.06 2.41 39.09
C SER A 23 23.95 3.43 38.81
N TYR A 24 24.32 4.66 38.39
CA TYR A 24 23.41 5.76 38.06
C TYR A 24 23.33 6.08 36.57
N ILE A 25 23.98 5.32 35.66
CA ILE A 25 23.49 5.24 34.27
C ILE A 25 22.13 4.58 34.40
N PRO A 26 21.01 5.33 34.36
CA PRO A 26 19.82 4.88 35.04
C PRO A 26 19.30 3.65 34.32
N ALA A 27 19.18 2.52 35.03
CA ALA A 27 18.45 1.36 34.54
C ALA A 27 17.07 1.78 34.00
N GLU A 28 16.48 2.83 34.58
CA GLU A 28 15.27 3.50 34.10
C GLU A 28 15.41 4.13 32.69
N SER A 29 16.54 4.75 32.36
CA SER A 29 16.77 5.32 31.02
C SER A 29 17.01 4.24 29.96
N GLN A 30 17.66 3.13 30.33
CA GLN A 30 17.85 1.99 29.43
C GLN A 30 16.53 1.28 29.19
N ALA A 31 15.76 1.02 30.26
CA ALA A 31 14.42 0.47 30.18
C ALA A 31 13.48 1.38 29.35
N ARG A 32 13.54 2.70 29.54
CA ARG A 32 12.78 3.66 28.74
C ARG A 32 13.15 3.59 27.26
N ALA A 33 14.44 3.57 26.93
CA ALA A 33 14.89 3.50 25.54
C ALA A 33 14.46 2.18 24.86
N GLU A 34 14.55 1.06 25.59
CA GLU A 34 14.09 -0.25 25.12
C GLU A 34 12.56 -0.28 24.92
N LEU A 35 11.80 0.33 25.83
CA LEU A 35 10.36 0.47 25.72
C LEU A 35 9.97 1.33 24.52
N VAL A 36 10.64 2.46 24.29
CA VAL A 36 10.40 3.29 23.09
C VAL A 36 10.68 2.49 21.82
N GLY A 37 11.81 1.76 21.75
CA GLY A 37 12.12 0.92 20.58
C GLY A 37 11.17 -0.28 20.42
N THR A 38 10.55 -0.73 21.49
CA THR A 38 9.51 -1.76 21.44
C THR A 38 8.19 -1.19 20.95
N LEU A 39 7.76 -0.03 21.46
CA LEU A 39 6.58 0.68 20.98
C LEU A 39 6.71 0.99 19.49
N ASP A 40 7.84 1.54 19.06
CA ASP A 40 8.07 1.86 17.64
C ASP A 40 7.94 0.62 16.73
N ARG A 41 8.62 -0.48 17.05
CA ARG A 41 8.51 -1.73 16.28
C ARG A 41 7.10 -2.31 16.27
N GLN A 42 6.41 -2.30 17.42
CA GLN A 42 5.06 -2.85 17.52
C GLN A 42 4.08 -1.98 16.76
N THR A 43 4.11 -0.66 16.95
CA THR A 43 3.26 0.29 16.23
C THR A 43 3.48 0.22 14.72
N GLN A 44 4.72 0.06 14.25
CA GLN A 44 5.00 -0.17 12.81
C GLN A 44 4.36 -1.47 12.29
N ALA A 45 4.50 -2.57 13.03
CA ALA A 45 3.88 -3.84 12.62
C ALA A 45 2.34 -3.77 12.63
N TYR A 46 1.75 -3.07 13.60
CA TYR A 46 0.31 -2.77 13.59
C TYR A 46 -0.06 -1.89 12.40
N ALA A 47 0.69 -0.82 12.12
CA ALA A 47 0.46 0.07 10.99
C ALA A 47 0.51 -0.68 9.65
N GLU A 48 1.53 -1.52 9.43
CA GLU A 48 1.67 -2.33 8.22
C GLU A 48 0.49 -3.29 8.04
N GLY A 49 0.07 -3.98 9.10
CA GLY A 49 -1.08 -4.89 9.02
C GLY A 49 -2.39 -4.13 8.79
N THR A 50 -2.58 -2.98 9.44
CA THR A 50 -3.72 -2.10 9.17
C THR A 50 -3.69 -1.61 7.71
N HIS A 51 -2.54 -1.25 7.14
CA HIS A 51 -2.44 -0.89 5.72
C HIS A 51 -2.86 -2.04 4.79
N ARG A 52 -2.54 -3.29 5.13
CA ARG A 52 -3.01 -4.47 4.37
C ARG A 52 -4.52 -4.64 4.48
N TYR A 53 -5.08 -4.50 5.68
CA TYR A 53 -6.53 -4.51 5.89
C TYR A 53 -7.22 -3.42 5.06
N LEU A 54 -6.72 -2.19 5.11
CA LEU A 54 -7.22 -1.06 4.33
C LEU A 54 -7.10 -1.27 2.82
N ALA A 55 -6.11 -2.03 2.35
CA ALA A 55 -5.97 -2.40 0.95
C ALA A 55 -6.99 -3.47 0.53
N GLU A 56 -7.31 -4.42 1.42
CA GLU A 56 -8.30 -5.48 1.17
C GLU A 56 -9.73 -4.93 1.09
N ILE A 57 -10.11 -4.04 2.01
CA ILE A 57 -11.44 -3.42 2.02
C ILE A 57 -11.58 -2.27 1.02
N ARG A 58 -10.51 -1.96 0.27
CA ARG A 58 -10.55 -0.91 -0.74
C ARG A 58 -11.45 -1.35 -1.88
N ASP A 59 -12.45 -0.54 -2.18
CA ASP A 59 -13.32 -0.78 -3.32
C ASP A 59 -12.47 -0.81 -4.60
N PRO A 60 -12.40 -1.95 -5.32
CA PRO A 60 -11.60 -2.04 -6.53
C PRO A 60 -12.12 -1.13 -7.65
N ALA A 61 -13.41 -0.76 -7.63
CA ALA A 61 -14.03 0.10 -8.63
C ALA A 61 -13.74 1.59 -8.38
N THR A 62 -13.84 2.07 -7.13
CA THR A 62 -13.68 3.50 -6.81
C THR A 62 -12.33 3.85 -6.17
N GLY A 63 -11.60 2.84 -5.68
CA GLY A 63 -10.41 3.01 -4.86
C GLY A 63 -10.72 3.59 -3.46
N ALA A 64 -11.99 3.82 -3.15
CA ALA A 64 -12.40 4.36 -1.86
C ALA A 64 -12.25 3.30 -0.77
N ILE A 65 -12.02 3.79 0.45
CA ILE A 65 -12.08 2.97 1.65
C ILE A 65 -13.25 3.53 2.46
N ASP A 66 -14.27 2.71 2.63
CA ASP A 66 -15.34 2.96 3.60
C ASP A 66 -15.02 2.17 4.86
N LEU A 67 -14.73 2.90 5.93
CA LEU A 67 -14.45 2.32 7.25
C LEU A 67 -15.74 1.95 8.00
N GLY A 68 -16.90 2.41 7.54
CA GLY A 68 -18.15 2.24 8.25
C GLY A 68 -18.27 3.13 9.49
N GLU A 69 -19.10 2.69 10.44
CA GLU A 69 -19.38 3.39 11.70
C GLU A 69 -18.20 3.29 12.68
N GLU A 70 -18.11 4.27 13.59
CA GLU A 70 -17.12 4.24 14.67
C GLU A 70 -17.33 3.02 15.58
N ARG A 71 -16.22 2.35 15.92
CA ARG A 71 -16.24 1.12 16.72
C ARG A 71 -14.88 0.85 17.35
N ASN A 72 -14.83 0.09 18.45
CA ASN A 72 -13.63 -0.10 19.28
C ASN A 72 -13.09 -1.55 19.28
N ASP A 73 -13.67 -2.41 18.43
CA ASP A 73 -13.45 -3.85 18.36
C ASP A 73 -12.77 -4.28 17.05
N LEU A 74 -12.22 -3.33 16.29
CA LEU A 74 -11.53 -3.61 15.01
C LEU A 74 -10.32 -4.54 15.17
N MET A 75 -9.73 -4.62 16.36
CA MET A 75 -8.64 -5.56 16.64
C MET A 75 -9.04 -7.02 16.36
N GLU A 76 -10.32 -7.38 16.51
CA GLU A 76 -10.82 -8.73 16.21
C GLU A 76 -10.81 -9.02 14.70
N ASP A 77 -11.05 -8.00 13.88
CA ASP A 77 -11.00 -8.09 12.41
C ASP A 77 -9.55 -8.11 11.91
N LEU A 78 -8.64 -7.40 12.60
CA LEU A 78 -7.21 -7.33 12.24
C LEU A 78 -6.43 -8.60 12.63
N ALA A 79 -6.70 -9.16 13.82
CA ALA A 79 -5.86 -10.14 14.49
C ALA A 79 -5.73 -11.56 13.86
N PRO A 80 -6.67 -12.07 13.03
CA PRO A 80 -6.51 -13.38 12.42
C PRO A 80 -5.79 -13.35 11.07
N GLU A 81 -5.90 -12.25 10.30
CA GLU A 81 -5.50 -12.22 8.88
C GLU A 81 -4.46 -11.15 8.56
N PHE A 82 -4.50 -9.99 9.23
CA PHE A 82 -3.73 -8.81 8.82
C PHE A 82 -2.64 -8.42 9.81
N VAL A 83 -2.86 -8.65 11.10
CA VAL A 83 -1.95 -8.32 12.18
C VAL A 83 -1.83 -9.49 13.14
N PHE A 84 -0.63 -9.82 13.61
CA PHE A 84 -0.50 -10.70 14.77
C PHE A 84 -0.63 -9.87 16.06
N LYS A 85 -1.64 -10.12 16.90
CA LYS A 85 -1.81 -9.40 18.18
C LYS A 85 -0.61 -9.68 19.09
N MET A 86 0.35 -8.76 19.09
CA MET A 86 1.56 -8.86 19.90
C MET A 86 1.24 -8.59 21.36
N ARG A 87 2.02 -9.21 22.25
CA ARG A 87 1.94 -8.88 23.67
C ARG A 87 2.43 -7.44 23.89
N ALA A 88 1.59 -6.60 24.48
CA ALA A 88 1.97 -5.24 24.80
C ALA A 88 3.11 -5.20 25.84
N PRO A 89 3.97 -4.17 25.79
CA PRO A 89 5.05 -4.02 26.75
C PRO A 89 4.51 -3.84 28.16
N ALA A 90 5.31 -4.31 29.13
CA ALA A 90 5.06 -4.12 30.56
C ALA A 90 3.66 -4.54 31.07
N GLY A 91 2.98 -5.45 30.37
CA GLY A 91 1.69 -6.01 30.77
C GLY A 91 0.47 -5.16 30.40
N GLY A 92 0.62 -4.16 29.52
CA GLY A 92 -0.51 -3.43 28.97
C GLY A 92 -1.35 -4.27 28.00
N GLU A 93 -2.25 -3.58 27.30
CA GLU A 93 -3.09 -4.19 26.27
C GLU A 93 -3.12 -3.34 24.99
N TRP A 94 -3.27 -4.02 23.86
CA TRP A 94 -3.47 -3.38 22.55
C TRP A 94 -4.92 -3.55 22.11
N SER A 95 -5.56 -2.44 21.79
CA SER A 95 -6.88 -2.36 21.18
C SER A 95 -6.81 -1.54 19.89
N ALA A 96 -7.81 -1.68 19.02
CA ALA A 96 -7.89 -0.92 17.78
C ALA A 96 -9.35 -0.69 17.42
N GLY A 97 -9.60 0.42 16.75
CA GLY A 97 -10.93 0.82 16.36
C GLY A 97 -10.93 1.83 15.23
N ILE A 98 -12.12 2.36 14.96
CA ILE A 98 -12.41 3.35 13.95
C ILE A 98 -12.98 4.57 14.68
N GLY A 99 -12.44 5.74 14.40
CA GLY A 99 -12.91 7.00 14.97
C GLY A 99 -12.53 8.18 14.09
N GLU A 100 -13.11 9.34 14.38
CA GLU A 100 -12.78 10.58 13.67
C GLU A 100 -11.38 11.10 14.05
N HIS A 101 -10.52 11.31 13.05
CA HIS A 101 -9.22 11.93 13.25
C HIS A 101 -9.33 13.45 13.30
N ALA A 102 -9.15 14.07 14.47
CA ALA A 102 -9.39 15.50 14.71
C ALA A 102 -8.70 16.43 13.70
N ALA A 103 -7.43 16.18 13.36
CA ALA A 103 -6.69 17.05 12.43
C ALA A 103 -7.16 16.96 10.96
N LEU A 104 -7.85 15.87 10.59
CA LEU A 104 -8.25 15.59 9.21
C LEU A 104 -9.78 15.61 9.02
N GLY A 105 -10.57 15.64 10.09
CA GLY A 105 -12.04 15.64 10.06
C GLY A 105 -12.62 14.45 9.31
N ARG A 106 -12.00 13.27 9.44
CA ARG A 106 -12.44 12.04 8.75
C ARG A 106 -12.12 10.80 9.56
N ASN A 107 -12.88 9.73 9.31
CA ASN A 107 -12.67 8.44 9.95
C ASN A 107 -11.28 7.87 9.58
N ALA A 108 -10.60 7.35 10.59
CA ALA A 108 -9.34 6.66 10.48
C ALA A 108 -9.31 5.48 11.45
N VAL A 109 -8.36 4.57 11.22
CA VAL A 109 -8.12 3.48 12.16
C VAL A 109 -7.19 3.99 13.23
N TRP A 110 -7.59 3.83 14.49
CA TRP A 110 -6.71 4.06 15.61
C TRP A 110 -6.26 2.74 16.22
N ILE A 111 -5.03 2.73 16.73
CA ILE A 111 -4.43 1.65 17.50
C ILE A 111 -4.06 2.25 18.86
N CYS A 112 -4.55 1.64 19.92
CA CYS A 112 -4.40 2.13 21.29
C CYS A 112 -3.57 1.16 22.11
N MET A 113 -2.60 1.70 22.86
CA MET A 113 -1.91 0.98 23.93
C MET A 113 -2.40 1.48 25.28
N GLU A 114 -3.02 0.58 26.02
CA GLU A 114 -3.53 0.79 27.37
C GLU A 114 -2.49 0.25 28.36
N PRO A 115 -1.87 1.10 29.19
CA PRO A 115 -1.00 0.60 30.24
C PRO A 115 -1.83 -0.17 31.27
N PRO A 116 -1.22 -1.12 32.02
CA PRO A 116 -1.95 -1.82 33.07
C PRO A 116 -2.41 -0.83 34.16
N GLU A 117 -3.60 -1.07 34.74
CA GLU A 117 -4.20 -0.21 35.78
C GLU A 117 -3.30 -0.02 37.02
N SER A 118 -2.30 -0.87 37.24
CA SER A 118 -1.34 -0.69 38.33
C SER A 118 -0.46 0.54 38.10
N GLU A 119 -0.48 1.49 39.04
CA GLU A 119 0.23 2.79 39.06
C GLU A 119 1.77 2.76 38.82
N SER A 120 2.38 1.59 38.60
CA SER A 120 3.83 1.38 38.71
C SER A 120 4.64 1.44 37.41
N ASN A 121 4.07 1.79 36.26
CA ASN A 121 4.84 1.83 35.00
C ASN A 121 5.21 3.25 34.54
N GLY A 122 5.75 4.07 35.46
CA GLY A 122 6.28 5.40 35.13
C GLY A 122 7.31 5.41 33.99
N ALA A 123 8.06 4.31 33.80
CA ALA A 123 8.95 4.13 32.65
C ALA A 123 8.20 3.98 31.32
N LEU A 124 7.07 3.24 31.30
CA LEU A 124 6.21 3.10 30.12
C LEU A 124 5.55 4.43 29.77
N GLN A 125 4.99 5.12 30.76
CA GLN A 125 4.36 6.43 30.56
C GLN A 125 5.34 7.44 29.94
N LYS A 126 6.56 7.51 30.49
CA LYS A 126 7.63 8.35 29.92
C LYS A 126 8.10 7.88 28.54
N ALA A 127 8.01 6.58 28.23
CA ALA A 127 8.32 6.04 26.91
C ALA A 127 7.24 6.39 25.89
N MET A 128 5.96 6.33 26.25
CA MET A 128 4.85 6.77 25.39
C MET A 128 4.94 8.26 25.07
N GLN A 129 5.25 9.09 26.08
CA GLN A 129 5.51 10.52 25.87
C GLN A 129 6.66 10.76 24.90
N ASP A 130 7.77 10.03 25.05
CA ASP A 130 8.90 10.12 24.13
C ASP A 130 8.52 9.67 22.72
N PHE A 131 7.75 8.60 22.61
CA PHE A 131 7.27 8.09 21.33
C PHE A 131 6.42 9.13 20.60
N VAL A 132 5.41 9.71 21.28
CA VAL A 132 4.57 10.79 20.74
C VAL A 132 5.41 12.00 20.31
N SER A 133 6.42 12.38 21.10
CA SER A 133 7.29 13.52 20.75
C SER A 133 8.16 13.31 19.50
N LYS A 134 8.37 12.05 19.10
CA LYS A 134 9.17 11.67 17.92
C LYS A 134 8.31 11.31 16.71
N ALA A 135 7.04 11.00 16.93
CA ALA A 135 6.11 10.67 15.87
C ALA A 135 5.86 11.90 14.97
N PRO A 136 5.50 11.69 13.69
CA PRO A 136 4.99 12.76 12.84
C PRO A 136 3.79 13.47 13.49
N GLU A 137 3.66 14.77 13.25
CA GLU A 137 2.57 15.57 13.81
C GLU A 137 1.20 14.96 13.45
N GLY A 138 0.35 14.78 14.46
CA GLY A 138 -0.98 14.18 14.32
C GLY A 138 -1.00 12.65 14.19
N ALA A 139 0.14 11.97 13.98
CA ALA A 139 0.16 10.52 13.82
C ALA A 139 0.02 9.76 15.14
N ALA A 140 0.42 10.38 16.26
CA ALA A 140 0.28 9.81 17.60
C ALA A 140 -0.08 10.87 18.63
N ASN A 141 -0.87 10.49 19.63
CA ASN A 141 -1.26 11.34 20.75
C ASN A 141 -1.39 10.52 22.05
N LEU A 142 -1.57 11.23 23.17
CA LEU A 142 -1.97 10.61 24.43
C LEU A 142 -3.43 10.98 24.68
N GLY A 143 -4.22 10.02 25.16
CA GLY A 143 -5.64 10.20 25.48
C GLY A 143 -5.97 9.72 26.89
N GLU A 144 -7.09 10.19 27.43
CA GLU A 144 -7.66 9.62 28.66
C GLU A 144 -8.32 8.26 28.38
N SER A 145 -8.77 8.05 27.16
CA SER A 145 -9.44 6.85 26.68
C SER A 145 -8.90 6.42 25.30
N CYS A 146 -9.15 5.18 24.90
CA CYS A 146 -8.87 4.75 23.53
C CYS A 146 -9.90 5.32 22.57
N GLY A 147 -9.42 5.78 21.41
CA GLY A 147 -10.22 6.48 20.39
C GLY A 147 -10.20 8.00 20.52
N GLU A 148 -9.53 8.55 21.54
CA GLU A 148 -9.39 10.00 21.72
C GLU A 148 -8.57 10.62 20.58
N SER A 149 -9.19 11.53 19.83
CA SER A 149 -8.63 12.14 18.64
C SER A 149 -7.69 13.31 18.91
N GLU A 150 -7.72 13.86 20.12
CA GLU A 150 -6.90 14.99 20.55
C GLU A 150 -5.84 14.59 21.58
N HIS A 151 -4.75 15.34 21.63
CA HIS A 151 -3.72 15.14 22.65
C HIS A 151 -4.17 15.72 23.99
N VAL A 152 -4.32 14.84 24.99
CA VAL A 152 -4.55 15.22 26.38
C VAL A 152 -3.23 15.15 27.16
N PRO A 153 -2.71 16.30 27.65
CA PRO A 153 -1.50 16.30 28.47
C PRO A 153 -1.66 15.41 29.70
N GLY A 154 -0.80 14.40 29.82
CA GLY A 154 -0.87 13.44 30.92
C GLY A 154 -1.86 12.29 30.71
N GLY A 155 -2.48 12.17 29.53
CA GLY A 155 -3.32 11.03 29.15
C GLY A 155 -2.60 9.70 29.35
N ALA A 156 -3.35 8.70 29.82
CA ALA A 156 -2.82 7.38 30.17
C ALA A 156 -2.60 6.48 28.95
N ASN A 157 -3.32 6.70 27.85
CA ASN A 157 -3.32 5.80 26.70
C ASN A 157 -2.53 6.38 25.54
N LEU A 158 -1.76 5.54 24.84
CA LEU A 158 -1.05 5.92 23.62
C LEU A 158 -1.94 5.61 22.43
N MET A 159 -2.28 6.64 21.68
CA MET A 159 -3.03 6.55 20.44
C MET A 159 -2.07 6.70 19.27
N PHE A 160 -2.19 5.80 18.30
CA PHE A 160 -1.55 5.91 17.00
C PHE A 160 -2.60 5.80 15.89
N TRP A 161 -2.56 6.71 14.93
CA TRP A 161 -3.57 6.83 13.89
C TRP A 161 -3.03 6.40 12.53
N VAL A 162 -3.69 5.41 11.93
CA VAL A 162 -3.48 5.00 10.55
C VAL A 162 -4.60 5.58 9.70
N VAL A 163 -4.25 6.65 9.01
CA VAL A 163 -5.18 7.35 8.14
C VAL A 163 -5.24 6.62 6.80
N PRO A 164 -6.42 6.20 6.32
CA PRO A 164 -6.54 5.60 5.01
C PRO A 164 -6.09 6.59 3.93
N GLU A 165 -5.13 6.18 3.12
CA GLU A 165 -4.82 6.87 1.88
C GLU A 165 -6.02 6.72 0.95
N GLN A 166 -6.88 7.73 0.97
CA GLN A 166 -7.88 7.87 -0.07
C GLN A 166 -7.15 8.19 -1.36
N SER A 167 -7.29 7.33 -2.37
CA SER A 167 -6.86 7.63 -3.73
C SER A 167 -7.67 8.78 -4.35
N GLY A 168 -8.73 9.25 -3.66
CA GLY A 168 -9.43 10.50 -3.95
C GLY A 168 -8.72 11.69 -3.30
N ARG A 169 -8.08 12.53 -4.11
CA ARG A 169 -7.75 13.90 -3.68
C ARG A 169 -9.06 14.65 -3.43
N PRO A 170 -9.16 15.52 -2.41
CA PRO A 170 -10.30 16.40 -2.26
C PRO A 170 -10.40 17.28 -3.51
N GLY A 171 -11.48 17.12 -4.27
CA GLY A 171 -11.70 17.80 -5.55
C GLY A 171 -11.83 16.87 -6.77
N SER A 172 -11.70 15.56 -6.60
CA SER A 172 -11.83 14.62 -7.71
C SER A 172 -13.02 13.68 -7.55
N ASP A 173 -14.14 14.00 -8.20
CA ASP A 173 -15.29 13.09 -8.32
C ASP A 173 -14.84 11.88 -9.13
N VAL A 174 -14.46 10.79 -8.45
CA VAL A 174 -14.19 9.49 -9.09
C VAL A 174 -15.53 8.79 -9.29
N GLN A 175 -15.92 8.58 -10.53
CA GLN A 175 -17.16 7.90 -10.91
C GLN A 175 -16.82 6.65 -11.70
N ALA A 176 -17.52 5.55 -11.42
CA ALA A 176 -17.46 4.37 -12.27
C ALA A 176 -18.07 4.72 -13.64
N VAL A 177 -17.35 4.42 -14.71
CA VAL A 177 -17.80 4.67 -16.08
C VAL A 177 -17.69 3.40 -16.89
N LEU A 178 -18.76 3.06 -17.62
CA LEU A 178 -18.71 1.96 -18.57
C LEU A 178 -17.91 2.43 -19.81
N PRO A 179 -17.02 1.58 -20.35
CA PRO A 179 -16.38 1.90 -21.61
C PRO A 179 -17.46 2.06 -22.70
N PRO A 180 -17.31 3.03 -23.61
CA PRO A 180 -18.18 3.10 -24.78
C PRO A 180 -17.95 1.86 -25.66
N GLU A 181 -18.83 1.65 -26.63
CA GLU A 181 -18.58 0.64 -27.66
C GLU A 181 -17.30 0.96 -28.46
N GLU A 182 -16.64 -0.06 -28.98
CA GLU A 182 -15.41 0.08 -29.79
C GLU A 182 -15.62 1.10 -30.92
N GLY A 183 -14.71 2.08 -31.04
CA GLY A 183 -14.76 3.13 -32.06
C GLY A 183 -15.79 4.24 -31.83
N VAL A 184 -16.70 4.11 -30.84
CA VAL A 184 -17.72 5.13 -30.54
C VAL A 184 -17.10 6.27 -29.74
N ALA A 185 -17.23 7.49 -30.26
CA ALA A 185 -16.76 8.70 -29.61
C ALA A 185 -17.74 9.18 -28.54
N VAL A 186 -17.20 9.53 -27.38
CA VAL A 186 -17.93 10.14 -26.27
C VAL A 186 -17.27 11.45 -25.91
N ARG A 187 -18.08 12.46 -25.63
CA ARG A 187 -17.61 13.77 -25.19
C ARG A 187 -17.81 13.89 -23.70
N PHE A 188 -16.74 14.24 -22.98
CA PHE A 188 -16.82 14.56 -21.56
C PHE A 188 -17.05 16.07 -21.36
N ASP A 189 -17.50 16.39 -20.14
CA ASP A 189 -17.83 17.73 -19.62
C ASP A 189 -17.05 18.88 -20.29
N GLU A 190 -17.75 19.93 -20.71
CA GLU A 190 -17.13 21.10 -21.37
C GLU A 190 -16.35 22.00 -20.40
N GLU A 191 -16.53 21.82 -19.09
CA GLU A 191 -15.99 22.74 -18.08
C GLU A 191 -14.81 22.14 -17.29
N ARG A 192 -14.49 20.84 -17.43
CA ARG A 192 -13.52 20.16 -16.58
C ARG A 192 -12.58 19.23 -17.33
N VAL A 193 -11.34 19.14 -16.85
CA VAL A 193 -10.40 18.10 -17.29
C VAL A 193 -10.87 16.77 -16.68
N THR A 194 -10.87 15.71 -17.46
CA THR A 194 -11.32 14.38 -17.03
C THR A 194 -10.23 13.35 -17.27
N ARG A 195 -9.79 12.62 -16.24
CA ARG A 195 -8.97 11.42 -16.42
C ARG A 195 -9.89 10.22 -16.53
N VAL A 196 -9.66 9.37 -17.52
CA VAL A 196 -10.33 8.07 -17.65
C VAL A 196 -9.31 6.96 -17.57
N ARG A 197 -9.63 5.91 -16.81
CA ARG A 197 -8.83 4.70 -16.71
C ARG A 197 -9.71 3.47 -16.90
N TYR A 198 -9.42 2.65 -17.90
CA TYR A 198 -10.12 1.39 -18.15
C TYR A 198 -9.20 0.20 -17.94
N GLY A 199 -9.72 -0.89 -17.38
CA GLY A 199 -9.02 -2.17 -17.38
C GLY A 199 -9.14 -2.82 -18.75
N VAL A 200 -8.06 -3.45 -19.23
CA VAL A 200 -8.04 -4.22 -20.47
C VAL A 200 -7.90 -5.69 -20.11
N HIS A 201 -8.77 -6.53 -20.67
CA HIS A 201 -8.62 -7.98 -20.64
C HIS A 201 -8.58 -8.49 -22.08
N ALA A 202 -7.48 -9.13 -22.46
CA ALA A 202 -7.35 -9.79 -23.75
C ALA A 202 -7.11 -11.29 -23.56
N GLU A 203 -7.81 -12.08 -24.38
CA GLU A 203 -7.62 -13.50 -24.53
C GLU A 203 -7.31 -13.77 -26.01
N ILE A 204 -6.12 -14.31 -26.27
CA ILE A 204 -5.65 -14.65 -27.62
C ILE A 204 -5.59 -16.16 -27.71
N GLU A 205 -6.46 -16.78 -28.50
CA GLU A 205 -6.44 -18.22 -28.75
C GLU A 205 -6.17 -18.48 -30.23
N ARG A 206 -5.08 -19.18 -30.55
CA ARG A 206 -4.76 -19.51 -31.94
C ARG A 206 -3.94 -20.77 -32.09
N ASP A 207 -4.20 -21.50 -33.17
CA ASP A 207 -3.33 -22.56 -33.67
C ASP A 207 -2.13 -21.93 -34.39
N VAL A 208 -0.96 -22.00 -33.76
CA VAL A 208 0.22 -21.26 -34.20
C VAL A 208 1.00 -22.08 -35.23
N ILE A 209 0.93 -21.64 -36.49
CA ILE A 209 1.84 -22.08 -37.55
C ILE A 209 3.07 -21.15 -37.54
N VAL A 210 4.26 -21.72 -37.78
CA VAL A 210 5.53 -20.98 -37.79
C VAL A 210 5.48 -19.82 -38.80
N GLY A 211 5.69 -18.59 -38.32
CA GLY A 211 5.87 -17.40 -39.15
C GLY A 211 4.74 -16.37 -39.14
N GLU A 212 3.61 -16.65 -38.48
CA GLU A 212 2.52 -15.67 -38.30
C GLU A 212 2.64 -14.97 -36.95
N SER A 213 2.60 -13.64 -36.95
CA SER A 213 2.46 -12.86 -35.73
C SER A 213 1.01 -12.77 -35.33
N VAL A 214 0.79 -12.91 -34.01
CA VAL A 214 -0.54 -12.75 -33.42
C VAL A 214 -0.41 -11.73 -32.31
N GLY A 215 -1.10 -10.62 -32.48
CA GLY A 215 -1.07 -9.54 -31.52
C GLY A 215 -2.38 -8.78 -31.49
N VAL A 216 -2.55 -8.06 -30.38
CA VAL A 216 -3.62 -7.10 -30.22
C VAL A 216 -3.07 -5.81 -29.67
N ASP A 217 -3.52 -4.71 -30.26
CA ASP A 217 -3.23 -3.35 -29.85
C ASP A 217 -4.53 -2.67 -29.47
N VAL A 218 -4.60 -2.18 -28.23
CA VAL A 218 -5.74 -1.42 -27.73
C VAL A 218 -5.27 0.00 -27.48
N ARG A 219 -5.94 0.98 -28.08
CA ARG A 219 -5.55 2.39 -28.02
C ARG A 219 -6.67 3.22 -27.41
N LEU A 220 -6.31 4.15 -26.54
CA LEU A 220 -7.17 5.27 -26.18
C LEU A 220 -6.85 6.44 -27.10
N MET A 221 -7.88 6.96 -27.76
CA MET A 221 -7.78 8.06 -28.69
C MET A 221 -8.54 9.27 -28.14
N ILE A 222 -7.97 10.46 -28.27
CA ILE A 222 -8.60 11.73 -27.91
C ILE A 222 -8.52 12.72 -29.07
N ARG A 223 -9.47 13.66 -29.12
CA ARG A 223 -9.40 14.79 -30.05
C ARG A 223 -10.14 16.02 -29.54
N GLU A 224 -9.73 17.18 -30.02
CA GLU A 224 -10.59 18.35 -30.05
C GLU A 224 -11.72 18.13 -31.06
N ALA A 225 -12.92 18.67 -30.78
CA ALA A 225 -14.08 18.49 -31.66
C ALA A 225 -13.78 18.96 -33.10
N GLY A 226 -13.81 18.02 -34.06
CA GLY A 226 -13.51 18.28 -35.47
C GLY A 226 -12.03 18.19 -35.86
N ALA A 227 -11.12 17.89 -34.92
CA ALA A 227 -9.71 17.64 -35.19
C ALA A 227 -9.42 16.17 -35.53
N GLU A 228 -8.17 15.89 -35.91
CA GLU A 228 -7.67 14.52 -36.06
C GLU A 228 -7.52 13.84 -34.70
N TRP A 229 -7.70 12.51 -34.69
CA TRP A 229 -7.52 11.70 -33.48
C TRP A 229 -6.05 11.55 -33.13
N ALA A 230 -5.72 11.79 -31.86
CA ALA A 230 -4.41 11.54 -31.29
C ALA A 230 -4.45 10.35 -30.33
N GLU A 231 -3.40 9.53 -30.34
CA GLU A 231 -3.22 8.46 -29.36
C GLU A 231 -2.86 9.09 -28.01
N ALA A 232 -3.67 8.80 -27.00
CA ALA A 232 -3.42 9.21 -25.61
C ALA A 232 -2.65 8.14 -24.83
N ASP A 233 -3.00 6.87 -25.06
CA ASP A 233 -2.34 5.72 -24.43
C ASP A 233 -2.53 4.46 -25.28
N ARG A 234 -1.66 3.48 -25.09
CA ARG A 234 -1.65 2.22 -25.84
C ARG A 234 -1.24 1.06 -24.95
N TRP A 235 -1.97 -0.04 -25.10
CA TRP A 235 -1.67 -1.32 -24.50
C TRP A 235 -1.58 -2.38 -25.59
N SER A 236 -0.59 -3.26 -25.52
CA SER A 236 -0.38 -4.30 -26.50
C SER A 236 -0.05 -5.63 -25.87
N ALA A 237 -0.49 -6.71 -26.52
CA ALA A 237 -0.09 -8.06 -26.21
C ALA A 237 0.20 -8.80 -27.51
N SER A 238 1.27 -9.59 -27.52
CA SER A 238 1.63 -10.43 -28.66
C SER A 238 2.01 -11.82 -28.18
N LEU A 239 1.49 -12.82 -28.87
CA LEU A 239 1.80 -14.22 -28.61
C LEU A 239 3.27 -14.54 -28.92
N ASP A 240 3.85 -13.87 -29.93
CA ASP A 240 5.22 -14.11 -30.44
C ASP A 240 6.29 -13.75 -29.42
N ALA A 241 6.07 -12.66 -28.68
CA ALA A 241 6.98 -12.22 -27.63
C ALA A 241 7.05 -13.21 -26.45
N GLU A 242 6.05 -14.10 -26.32
CA GLU A 242 5.85 -14.94 -25.14
C GLU A 242 5.87 -16.44 -25.43
N ARG A 243 6.18 -16.85 -26.67
CA ARG A 243 6.25 -18.28 -27.03
C ARG A 243 7.35 -18.96 -26.21
N PRO A 244 7.03 -20.00 -25.42
CA PRO A 244 8.04 -20.79 -24.75
C PRO A 244 8.87 -21.52 -25.80
N SER A 245 10.20 -21.34 -25.73
CA SER A 245 11.11 -22.11 -26.55
C SER A 245 11.32 -23.50 -25.92
N MET A 246 11.14 -24.57 -26.69
CA MET A 246 11.43 -25.93 -26.22
C MET A 246 12.76 -26.40 -26.78
N THR A 247 13.66 -26.82 -25.89
CA THR A 247 14.89 -27.49 -26.29
C THR A 247 14.63 -28.98 -26.41
N ILE A 248 14.67 -29.50 -27.62
CA ILE A 248 14.56 -30.93 -27.87
C ILE A 248 15.93 -31.57 -27.66
N SER A 249 15.97 -32.58 -26.81
CA SER A 249 17.14 -33.44 -26.64
C SER A 249 16.70 -34.90 -26.58
N GLY A 250 17.36 -35.76 -27.34
CA GLY A 250 16.95 -37.14 -27.53
C GLY A 250 17.86 -37.91 -28.47
N VAL A 251 17.42 -39.10 -28.88
CA VAL A 251 18.10 -39.95 -29.84
C VAL A 251 17.10 -40.28 -30.94
N THR A 252 17.46 -40.08 -32.22
CA THR A 252 16.58 -40.43 -33.34
C THR A 252 16.37 -41.94 -33.44
N ASP A 253 15.39 -42.38 -34.23
CA ASP A 253 15.16 -43.80 -34.51
C ASP A 253 16.36 -44.49 -35.18
N GLU A 254 17.27 -43.69 -35.75
CA GLU A 254 18.53 -44.13 -36.39
C GLU A 254 19.72 -44.17 -35.41
N GLY A 255 19.51 -43.75 -34.16
CA GLY A 255 20.53 -43.78 -33.10
C GLY A 255 21.35 -42.51 -32.96
N ASP A 256 21.04 -41.45 -33.71
CA ASP A 256 21.78 -40.19 -33.67
C ASP A 256 21.32 -39.33 -32.48
N ALA A 257 22.27 -38.79 -31.72
CA ALA A 257 21.97 -37.88 -30.63
C ALA A 257 21.53 -36.51 -31.16
N VAL A 258 20.30 -36.13 -30.86
CA VAL A 258 19.78 -34.78 -31.05
C VAL A 258 20.06 -34.00 -29.76
N SER A 259 20.93 -32.99 -29.82
CA SER A 259 21.16 -32.09 -28.69
C SER A 259 20.97 -30.64 -29.10
N GLY A 260 20.04 -29.94 -28.45
CA GLY A 260 20.03 -28.48 -28.45
C GLY A 260 19.34 -27.82 -29.63
N GLN A 261 18.50 -28.53 -30.38
CA GLN A 261 17.60 -27.86 -31.32
C GLN A 261 16.44 -27.24 -30.54
N THR A 262 16.33 -25.93 -30.68
CA THR A 262 15.21 -25.16 -30.14
C THR A 262 14.14 -25.08 -31.21
N GLU A 263 13.03 -25.77 -30.99
CA GLU A 263 11.86 -25.67 -31.86
C GLU A 263 10.76 -24.88 -31.16
N ALA A 264 10.03 -24.07 -31.93
CA ALA A 264 8.79 -23.48 -31.46
C ALA A 264 7.74 -24.60 -31.44
N PRO A 265 7.05 -24.85 -30.31
CA PRO A 265 6.04 -25.90 -30.26
C PRO A 265 4.88 -25.57 -31.21
N HIS A 266 4.36 -26.59 -31.89
CA HIS A 266 3.16 -26.47 -32.73
C HIS A 266 1.91 -26.82 -31.93
N GLY A 267 0.83 -26.06 -32.10
CA GLY A 267 -0.47 -26.32 -31.48
C GLY A 267 -1.26 -25.06 -31.14
N VAL A 268 -2.38 -25.26 -30.43
CA VAL A 268 -3.23 -24.17 -29.93
C VAL A 268 -2.59 -23.55 -28.70
N TYR A 269 -2.37 -22.24 -28.75
CA TYR A 269 -1.93 -21.44 -27.62
C TYR A 269 -3.06 -20.53 -27.18
N THR A 270 -3.28 -20.47 -25.87
CA THR A 270 -4.14 -19.49 -25.23
C THR A 270 -3.28 -18.57 -24.38
N LEU A 271 -3.35 -17.28 -24.64
CA LEU A 271 -2.70 -16.23 -23.86
C LEU A 271 -3.75 -15.30 -23.28
N GLU A 272 -3.87 -15.31 -21.95
CA GLU A 272 -4.63 -14.29 -21.21
C GLU A 272 -3.70 -13.20 -20.71
N ARG A 273 -4.02 -11.95 -21.04
CA ARG A 273 -3.28 -10.78 -20.56
C ARG A 273 -4.23 -9.69 -20.07
N ARG A 274 -3.80 -9.04 -18.98
CA ARG A 274 -4.52 -7.94 -18.36
C ARG A 274 -3.65 -6.70 -18.34
N GLY A 275 -4.29 -5.55 -18.49
CA GLY A 275 -3.64 -4.25 -18.50
C GLY A 275 -4.58 -3.14 -18.06
N ALA A 276 -4.14 -1.91 -18.24
CA ALA A 276 -4.96 -0.73 -18.10
C ALA A 276 -4.58 0.29 -19.16
N LEU A 277 -5.55 1.08 -19.58
CA LEU A 277 -5.37 2.26 -20.41
C LEU A 277 -5.79 3.49 -19.61
N ASP A 278 -5.04 4.57 -19.71
CA ASP A 278 -5.25 5.80 -18.94
C ASP A 278 -5.06 7.04 -19.81
N ALA A 279 -6.04 7.95 -19.82
CA ALA A 279 -5.95 9.19 -20.59
C ALA A 279 -6.48 10.39 -19.81
N LEU A 280 -5.79 11.53 -19.96
CA LEU A 280 -6.29 12.84 -19.57
C LEU A 280 -7.01 13.49 -20.76
N VAL A 281 -8.32 13.70 -20.62
CA VAL A 281 -9.21 14.31 -21.61
C VAL A 281 -9.44 15.78 -21.23
N PRO A 282 -8.97 16.75 -22.03
CA PRO A 282 -9.24 18.16 -21.79
C PRO A 282 -10.74 18.49 -21.87
N PRO A 283 -11.17 19.66 -21.34
CA PRO A 283 -12.57 20.05 -21.37
C PRO A 283 -13.10 20.14 -22.80
N GLY A 284 -14.28 19.55 -23.03
CA GLY A 284 -14.94 19.58 -24.33
C GLY A 284 -14.30 18.71 -25.42
N TRP A 285 -13.24 17.96 -25.12
CA TRP A 285 -12.64 16.99 -26.03
C TRP A 285 -13.44 15.70 -26.09
N GLU A 286 -13.29 14.99 -27.20
CA GLU A 286 -13.86 13.67 -27.42
C GLU A 286 -12.82 12.60 -27.12
N PHE A 287 -13.29 11.47 -26.60
CA PHE A 287 -12.49 10.27 -26.40
C PHE A 287 -13.18 9.08 -27.08
N ARG A 288 -12.36 8.11 -27.51
CA ARG A 288 -12.82 6.76 -27.88
C ARG A 288 -11.71 5.77 -27.61
N TRP A 289 -12.01 4.49 -27.79
CA TRP A 289 -10.99 3.45 -27.81
C TRP A 289 -11.12 2.64 -29.09
N GLU A 290 -9.99 2.10 -29.53
CA GLU A 290 -9.88 1.31 -30.75
C GLU A 290 -9.09 0.04 -30.46
N ILE A 291 -9.46 -1.04 -31.14
CA ILE A 291 -8.68 -2.27 -31.14
C ILE A 291 -8.17 -2.49 -32.56
N GLU A 292 -6.86 -2.65 -32.69
CA GLU A 292 -6.24 -3.20 -33.87
C GLU A 292 -5.87 -4.65 -33.57
N ARG A 293 -6.49 -5.57 -34.31
CA ARG A 293 -6.24 -7.00 -34.22
C ARG A 293 -5.44 -7.40 -35.45
N GLU A 294 -4.32 -8.08 -35.26
CA GLU A 294 -3.58 -8.66 -36.40
C GLU A 294 -4.37 -9.83 -37.04
N ASP A 295 -5.30 -10.44 -36.29
CA ASP A 295 -6.22 -11.50 -36.75
C ASP A 295 -7.45 -11.67 -35.84
N ASP A 296 -8.45 -12.43 -36.30
CA ASP A 296 -9.75 -12.64 -35.63
C ASP A 296 -9.70 -13.53 -34.36
N GLY A 297 -8.55 -14.12 -34.02
CA GLY A 297 -8.36 -15.01 -32.86
C GLY A 297 -8.20 -14.31 -31.50
N ALA A 298 -8.33 -12.98 -31.43
CA ALA A 298 -8.17 -12.20 -30.20
C ALA A 298 -9.49 -11.60 -29.72
N THR A 299 -9.91 -11.99 -28.52
CA THR A 299 -11.03 -11.37 -27.81
C THR A 299 -10.47 -10.32 -26.85
N VAL A 300 -10.98 -9.08 -26.94
CA VAL A 300 -10.61 -7.99 -26.04
C VAL A 300 -11.86 -7.40 -25.43
N THR A 301 -11.84 -7.24 -24.11
CA THR A 301 -12.90 -6.59 -23.34
C THR A 301 -12.29 -5.47 -22.50
N LEU A 302 -12.87 -4.27 -22.60
CA LEU A 302 -12.64 -3.23 -21.59
C LEU A 302 -13.58 -3.48 -20.41
N THR A 303 -13.04 -3.45 -19.20
CA THR A 303 -13.84 -3.52 -17.98
C THR A 303 -14.34 -2.14 -17.59
N THR A 304 -15.32 -2.08 -16.68
CA THR A 304 -15.73 -0.83 -16.02
C THR A 304 -14.50 -0.08 -15.54
N GLY A 305 -14.41 1.19 -15.92
CA GLY A 305 -13.29 2.07 -15.62
C GLY A 305 -13.61 3.09 -14.55
N GLN A 306 -12.64 3.95 -14.30
CA GLN A 306 -12.71 5.11 -13.42
C GLN A 306 -12.67 6.38 -14.24
N MET A 307 -13.59 7.29 -13.97
CA MET A 307 -13.57 8.65 -14.48
C MET A 307 -13.30 9.58 -13.31
N GLN A 308 -12.27 10.41 -13.39
CA GLN A 308 -11.89 11.38 -12.36
C GLN A 308 -11.93 12.78 -12.95
N ARG A 309 -12.73 13.68 -12.39
CA ARG A 309 -12.82 15.09 -12.85
C ARG A 309 -11.88 15.99 -12.04
N PHE A 310 -11.26 16.96 -12.70
CA PHE A 310 -10.40 17.97 -12.08
C PHE A 310 -10.93 19.39 -12.37
N TRP A 311 -10.80 20.27 -11.38
CA TRP A 311 -11.15 21.69 -11.43
C TRP A 311 -9.94 22.56 -11.75
#